data_AF-A0A928SUW3-F1
#
_entry.id   AF-A0A928SUW3-F1
#
_cell.length_a   1.000
_cell.length_b   1.000
_cell.length_c   1.000
_cell.angle_alpha   90.00
_cell.angle_beta   90.00
_cell.angle_gamma   90.00
#
_symmetry.space_group_name_H-M   'P 1'
#
loop_
_entity.id
_entity.type
_entity.pdbx_description
1 polymer ?
#
loop_
_entity_poly.entity_id
_entity_poly.type
_entity_poly.pdbx_seq_one_letter_code
_entity_poly.pdbx_strand_id
1 'polypeptide(L)'
;MTSPGGCGSRWLGVPRLLLATLCLAAVAGCSEEEEEPGQMVVSVHADMAIPKDFESFGIEVLSGGEQKRFPDPVEIGPGPSQIRLPATLTLVGNSDPSTTATVTVIAYANGKPVTLSRVVTQVPPAKLSLLRLPVQWLCKGKVSGPVELPISTCPEGQSCVNGDCIDDGDHPLTGYGTGDVYGGGDGKNQSGTCFDTVTCLDQGFDVSVDQKDCSIAAPASDPDQVNVGLVTELGSDGICGRKDCYVPIDKSDVFGWSVTAGRIQLPMEACTRLKDGNVTAVRLATGPCQTKTVQVPTCGPWSSVGGYNEQSSAECEALCALVSASGCVDDNKARCFSRCYPAAGVCDDIISDYTKCAQQFPFSNCPAGSSETRTQPHPQCTLQSERFQVCRKCARAGRDECDYCTCSSCEKEYTACDADPACSQILACAEERGCRGKACDTICADAIGKYSAGVGLFAAIDACRAGGCQGKCGGA
;
A
#
# COMPACT_ATOMS: atom_id res chain seq x y z
N MET A 1 48.80 -20.55 -13.43
CA MET A 1 49.85 -19.87 -12.64
C MET A 1 49.75 -20.39 -11.23
N THR A 2 50.56 -21.39 -10.93
CA THR A 2 50.62 -22.13 -9.67
C THR A 2 51.80 -21.59 -8.86
N SER A 3 51.57 -21.21 -7.61
CA SER A 3 52.64 -20.87 -6.68
C SER A 3 52.31 -21.44 -5.30
N PRO A 4 53.04 -22.46 -4.83
CA PRO A 4 53.03 -22.88 -3.44
C PRO A 4 54.23 -22.27 -2.71
N GLY A 5 53.97 -21.41 -1.74
CA GLY A 5 54.98 -20.89 -0.82
C GLY A 5 55.28 -21.90 0.27
N GLY A 6 56.50 -22.47 0.25
CA GLY A 6 57.03 -23.36 1.28
C GLY A 6 57.50 -22.61 2.52
N CYS A 7 57.29 -23.21 3.69
CA CYS A 7 57.91 -22.80 4.94
C CYS A 7 58.93 -23.87 5.37
N GLY A 8 60.18 -23.46 5.50
CA GLY A 8 61.34 -24.33 5.65
C GLY A 8 61.51 -24.92 7.05
N SER A 9 61.88 -26.19 7.08
CA SER A 9 62.28 -26.96 8.26
C SER A 9 63.79 -26.81 8.49
N ARG A 10 64.21 -26.42 9.69
CA ARG A 10 65.61 -26.53 10.14
C ARG A 10 65.72 -27.58 11.24
N TRP A 11 66.47 -28.64 10.92
CA TRP A 11 67.01 -29.64 11.82
C TRP A 11 68.17 -29.07 12.63
N LEU A 12 68.20 -29.31 13.95
CA LEU A 12 69.42 -29.50 14.74
C LEU A 12 69.11 -30.49 15.86
N GLY A 13 69.82 -31.61 15.87
CA GLY A 13 69.72 -32.65 16.89
C GLY A 13 70.74 -32.49 18.00
N VAL A 14 70.39 -32.96 19.20
CA VAL A 14 71.30 -33.36 20.30
C VAL A 14 70.55 -34.38 21.21
N PRO A 15 71.20 -35.11 22.13
CA PRO A 15 71.13 -36.57 22.20
C PRO A 15 70.37 -37.10 23.42
N ARG A 16 70.13 -38.41 23.38
CA ARG A 16 69.53 -39.23 24.44
C ARG A 16 70.31 -39.14 25.76
N LEU A 17 69.61 -38.81 26.85
CA LEU A 17 69.96 -39.28 28.20
C LEU A 17 68.69 -39.74 28.92
N LEU A 18 68.73 -40.98 29.40
CA LEU A 18 67.72 -41.65 30.22
C LEU A 18 67.61 -41.00 31.60
N LEU A 19 66.39 -40.69 32.07
CA LEU A 19 65.91 -41.01 33.42
C LEU A 19 64.44 -40.56 33.63
N ALA A 20 63.72 -41.33 34.45
CA ALA A 20 62.49 -40.98 35.17
C ALA A 20 61.14 -41.07 34.43
N THR A 21 60.58 -42.28 34.49
CA THR A 21 59.17 -42.62 34.53
C THR A 21 58.39 -41.70 35.49
N LEU A 22 57.65 -40.71 34.98
CA LEU A 22 56.69 -39.94 35.76
C LEU A 22 55.58 -39.38 34.83
N CYS A 23 54.36 -39.89 35.01
CA CYS A 23 53.08 -39.32 34.57
C CYS A 23 52.90 -39.01 33.07
N LEU A 24 52.83 -40.05 32.22
CA LEU A 24 52.01 -40.03 30.99
C LEU A 24 50.52 -40.13 31.36
N ALA A 25 50.01 -39.14 32.08
CA ALA A 25 48.59 -38.80 32.11
C ALA A 25 48.44 -37.48 31.34
N ALA A 26 48.90 -37.48 30.08
CA ALA A 26 48.57 -36.41 29.15
C ALA A 26 47.08 -36.55 28.85
N VAL A 27 46.29 -35.89 29.69
CA VAL A 27 44.97 -35.32 29.40
C VAL A 27 44.60 -35.43 27.92
N ALA A 28 43.98 -36.55 27.56
CA ALA A 28 42.98 -36.58 26.50
C ALA A 28 41.74 -35.83 27.05
N GLY A 29 41.92 -34.54 27.32
CA GLY A 29 40.80 -33.64 27.52
C GLY A 29 40.19 -33.47 26.14
N CYS A 30 39.21 -34.30 25.81
CA CYS A 30 38.25 -33.96 24.79
C CYS A 30 37.62 -32.64 25.26
N SER A 31 38.16 -31.51 24.80
CA SER A 31 37.40 -30.28 24.78
C SER A 31 36.23 -30.60 23.87
N GLU A 32 35.04 -30.75 24.44
CA GLU A 32 33.81 -30.65 23.65
C GLU A 32 33.94 -29.35 22.86
N GLU A 33 34.05 -29.46 21.53
CA GLU A 33 34.07 -28.28 20.68
C GLU A 33 32.71 -27.61 20.89
N GLU A 34 32.73 -26.46 21.57
CA GLU A 34 31.54 -25.64 21.77
C GLU A 34 31.05 -25.23 20.38
N GLU A 35 29.88 -25.74 19.98
CA GLU A 35 29.31 -25.42 18.68
C GLU A 35 29.04 -23.91 18.61
N GLU A 36 29.57 -23.26 17.57
CA GLU A 36 29.32 -21.83 17.38
C GLU A 36 27.82 -21.57 17.18
N PRO A 37 27.25 -20.57 17.86
CA PRO A 37 25.83 -20.28 17.77
C PRO A 37 25.45 -19.90 16.33
N GLY A 38 24.37 -20.51 15.86
CA GLY A 38 23.75 -20.15 14.59
C GLY A 38 23.20 -18.74 14.59
N GLN A 39 22.98 -18.19 13.39
CA GLN A 39 22.31 -16.91 13.21
C GLN A 39 21.26 -17.03 12.11
N MET A 40 20.08 -16.45 12.34
CA MET A 40 19.00 -16.39 11.36
C MET A 40 18.62 -14.93 11.13
N VAL A 41 18.81 -14.45 9.91
CA VAL A 41 18.35 -13.13 9.48
C VAL A 41 16.90 -13.27 9.03
N VAL A 42 16.01 -12.58 9.72
CA VAL A 42 14.60 -12.43 9.37
C VAL A 42 14.47 -11.22 8.46
N SER A 43 13.94 -11.41 7.25
CA SER A 43 13.66 -10.36 6.28
C SER A 43 12.16 -10.12 6.19
N VAL A 44 11.74 -8.89 6.45
CA VAL A 44 10.35 -8.43 6.39
C VAL A 44 10.19 -7.39 5.29
N HIS A 45 9.21 -7.59 4.40
CA HIS A 45 8.81 -6.64 3.37
C HIS A 45 7.29 -6.73 3.16
N ALA A 46 6.71 -5.82 2.37
CA ALA A 46 5.27 -5.82 2.11
C ALA A 46 4.96 -5.62 0.62
N ASP A 47 3.82 -6.15 0.16
CA ASP A 47 3.23 -5.93 -1.16
C ASP A 47 2.03 -4.96 -1.12
N MET A 48 1.78 -4.36 0.04
CA MET A 48 0.70 -3.39 0.31
C MET A 48 1.21 -1.95 0.29
N ALA A 49 0.31 -0.99 0.06
CA ALA A 49 0.61 0.43 0.13
C ALA A 49 0.68 0.94 1.57
N ILE A 50 1.72 1.70 1.90
CA ILE A 50 1.93 2.26 3.24
C ILE A 50 1.82 3.79 3.14
N PRO A 51 1.12 4.49 4.04
CA PRO A 51 0.41 3.98 5.22
C PRO A 51 -1.03 3.53 4.94
N LYS A 52 -1.49 3.59 3.68
CA LYS A 52 -2.91 3.46 3.33
C LYS A 52 -3.51 2.10 3.73
N ASP A 53 -2.83 1.00 3.41
CA ASP A 53 -3.34 -0.35 3.67
C ASP A 53 -2.98 -0.82 5.09
N PHE A 54 -1.89 -0.29 5.65
CA PHE A 54 -1.43 -0.42 7.03
C PHE A 54 -0.35 0.63 7.33
N GLU A 55 -0.28 1.10 8.57
CA GLU A 55 0.65 2.17 8.97
C GLU A 55 1.71 1.75 9.99
N SER A 56 1.54 0.60 10.63
CA SER A 56 2.49 0.10 11.63
C SER A 56 2.61 -1.42 11.59
N PHE A 57 3.73 -1.95 12.11
CA PHE A 57 3.91 -3.38 12.25
C PHE A 57 4.57 -3.75 13.59
N GLY A 58 4.28 -4.95 14.06
CA GLY A 58 4.91 -5.56 15.22
C GLY A 58 5.68 -6.82 14.84
N ILE A 59 6.81 -7.05 15.50
CA ILE A 59 7.54 -8.33 15.43
C ILE A 59 7.58 -8.93 16.84
N GLU A 60 7.13 -10.17 16.95
CA GLU A 60 7.25 -10.96 18.17
C GLU A 60 8.15 -12.16 17.92
N VAL A 61 9.12 -12.36 18.81
CA VAL A 61 10.05 -13.49 18.75
C VAL A 61 9.95 -14.26 20.07
N LEU A 62 9.57 -15.53 19.99
CA LEU A 62 9.60 -16.45 21.13
C LEU A 62 10.71 -17.47 20.87
N SER A 63 11.69 -17.59 21.77
CA SER A 63 12.77 -18.58 21.65
C SER A 63 13.04 -19.22 23.00
N GLY A 64 12.99 -20.55 23.08
CA GLY A 64 13.22 -21.27 24.33
C GLY A 64 12.22 -20.92 25.44
N GLY A 65 11.00 -20.50 25.07
CA GLY A 65 9.98 -20.04 26.01
C GLY A 65 10.17 -18.60 26.52
N GLU A 66 11.26 -17.93 26.14
CA GLU A 66 11.47 -16.50 26.43
C GLU A 66 10.87 -15.65 25.30
N GLN A 67 9.85 -14.86 25.63
CA GLN A 67 9.25 -13.93 24.70
C GLN A 67 10.09 -12.65 24.62
N LYS A 68 10.79 -12.47 23.50
CA LYS A 68 11.45 -11.22 23.12
C LYS A 68 10.47 -10.46 22.21
N ARG A 69 9.59 -9.70 22.84
CA ARG A 69 8.67 -8.80 22.13
C ARG A 69 9.42 -7.52 21.75
N PHE A 70 9.38 -7.13 20.49
CA PHE A 70 9.67 -5.73 20.17
C PHE A 70 8.47 -4.91 20.67
N PRO A 71 8.68 -3.94 21.56
CA PRO A 71 7.58 -3.23 22.22
C PRO A 71 6.77 -2.44 21.19
N ASP A 72 5.44 -2.47 21.36
CA ASP A 72 4.40 -1.75 20.62
C ASP A 72 4.49 -1.79 19.07
N PRO A 73 3.36 -1.65 18.34
CA PRO A 73 3.43 -1.48 16.89
C PRO A 73 4.31 -0.27 16.54
N VAL A 74 5.30 -0.47 15.67
CA VAL A 74 6.18 0.61 15.23
C VAL A 74 5.61 1.22 13.96
N GLU A 75 5.44 2.54 13.98
CA GLU A 75 5.01 3.30 12.81
C GLU A 75 6.02 3.20 11.66
N ILE A 76 5.49 3.10 10.44
CA ILE A 76 6.27 2.98 9.23
C ILE A 76 6.30 4.32 8.50
N GLY A 77 7.50 4.77 8.14
CA GLY A 77 7.67 6.00 7.39
C GLY A 77 9.08 6.57 7.43
N PRO A 78 9.28 7.75 6.82
CA PRO A 78 10.59 8.37 6.72
C PRO A 78 11.04 9.10 8.00
N GLY A 79 10.16 9.25 9.00
CA GLY A 79 10.41 10.03 10.21
C GLY A 79 11.50 9.44 11.13
N PRO A 80 12.10 10.25 12.03
CA PRO A 80 13.22 9.84 12.87
C PRO A 80 12.88 8.78 13.93
N SER A 81 11.60 8.64 14.27
CA SER A 81 11.07 7.60 15.17
C SER A 81 10.35 6.47 14.43
N GLN A 82 10.30 6.54 13.10
CA GLN A 82 9.61 5.57 12.26
C GLN A 82 10.62 4.59 11.66
N ILE A 83 10.18 3.37 11.43
CA ILE A 83 10.98 2.36 10.71
C ILE A 83 10.61 2.42 9.23
N ARG A 84 11.58 2.21 8.35
CA ARG A 84 11.33 2.02 6.92
C ARG A 84 11.25 0.53 6.61
N LEU A 85 10.39 0.16 5.67
CA LEU A 85 10.33 -1.19 5.11
C LEU A 85 10.99 -1.22 3.73
N PRO A 86 11.60 -2.32 3.31
CA PRO A 86 11.76 -3.55 4.06
C PRO A 86 12.80 -3.44 5.18
N ALA A 87 12.80 -4.39 6.13
CA ALA A 87 13.67 -4.38 7.30
C ALA A 87 14.14 -5.79 7.68
N THR A 88 15.37 -5.88 8.20
CA THR A 88 15.93 -7.13 8.72
C THR A 88 16.08 -7.13 10.23
N LEU A 89 15.96 -8.31 10.82
CA LEU A 89 16.26 -8.60 12.21
C LEU A 89 17.14 -9.85 12.29
N THR A 90 18.22 -9.82 13.06
CA THR A 90 19.05 -11.02 13.28
C THR A 90 18.67 -11.70 14.60
N LEU A 91 18.36 -12.99 14.52
CA LEU A 91 18.18 -13.87 15.67
C LEU A 91 19.45 -14.70 15.85
N VAL A 92 19.97 -14.73 17.08
CA VAL A 92 21.11 -15.58 17.44
C VAL A 92 20.57 -16.82 18.14
N GLY A 93 20.92 -17.99 17.64
CA GLY A 93 20.57 -19.27 18.25
C GLY A 93 21.17 -19.37 19.65
N ASN A 94 20.49 -20.09 20.54
CA ASN A 94 21.10 -20.48 21.81
C ASN A 94 22.02 -21.69 21.61
N SER A 95 22.63 -22.17 22.69
CA SER A 95 23.51 -23.36 22.65
C SER A 95 22.77 -24.68 22.40
N ASP A 96 21.43 -24.69 22.40
CA ASP A 96 20.63 -25.90 22.16
C ASP A 96 19.96 -25.84 20.77
N PRO A 97 20.51 -26.52 19.76
CA PRO A 97 20.00 -26.48 18.39
C PRO A 97 18.59 -27.04 18.25
N SER A 98 18.06 -27.75 19.26
CA SER A 98 16.67 -28.22 19.26
C SER A 98 15.65 -27.13 19.61
N THR A 99 16.13 -25.98 20.11
CA THR A 99 15.27 -24.86 20.50
C THR A 99 14.57 -24.26 19.29
N THR A 100 13.24 -24.26 19.34
CA THR A 100 12.43 -23.58 18.33
C THR A 100 12.37 -22.09 18.59
N ALA A 101 12.37 -21.33 17.51
CA ALA A 101 12.06 -19.91 17.45
C ALA A 101 10.71 -19.75 16.74
N THR A 102 9.77 -19.08 17.39
CA THR A 102 8.54 -18.59 16.77
C THR A 102 8.72 -17.12 16.42
N VAL A 103 8.62 -16.78 15.15
CA VAL A 103 8.68 -15.41 14.66
C VAL A 103 7.31 -15.04 14.13
N THR A 104 6.72 -13.97 14.65
CA THR A 104 5.41 -13.47 14.24
C THR A 104 5.54 -12.01 13.79
N VAL A 105 5.06 -11.71 12.59
CA VAL A 105 4.97 -10.36 12.03
C VAL A 105 3.49 -10.00 11.90
N ILE A 106 3.10 -8.86 12.46
CA ILE A 106 1.71 -8.38 12.44
C ILE A 106 1.69 -7.00 11.81
N ALA A 107 0.81 -6.77 10.83
CA ALA A 107 0.56 -5.44 10.29
C ALA A 107 -0.74 -4.88 10.85
N TYR A 108 -0.73 -3.58 11.16
CA TYR A 108 -1.84 -2.86 11.77
C TYR A 108 -2.31 -1.72 10.87
N ALA A 109 -3.62 -1.68 10.63
CA ALA A 109 -4.30 -0.58 9.96
C ALA A 109 -5.30 0.09 10.91
N ASN A 110 -5.20 1.41 11.06
CA ASN A 110 -5.94 2.19 12.06
C ASN A 110 -5.86 1.57 13.46
N GLY A 111 -4.66 1.13 13.86
CA GLY A 111 -4.40 0.47 15.14
C GLY A 111 -5.02 -0.93 15.31
N LYS A 112 -5.59 -1.52 14.26
CA LYS A 112 -6.17 -2.88 14.28
C LYS A 112 -5.32 -3.85 13.47
N PRO A 113 -5.09 -5.08 13.94
CA PRO A 113 -4.37 -6.07 13.16
C PRO A 113 -5.16 -6.38 11.87
N VAL A 114 -4.49 -6.31 10.72
CA VAL A 114 -5.09 -6.61 9.41
C VAL A 114 -4.50 -7.84 8.75
N THR A 115 -3.26 -8.20 9.08
CA THR A 115 -2.67 -9.47 8.67
C THR A 115 -1.59 -9.91 9.65
N LEU A 116 -1.31 -11.20 9.67
CA LEU A 116 -0.36 -11.86 10.56
C LEU A 116 0.34 -12.97 9.79
N SER A 117 1.68 -12.97 9.83
CA SER A 117 2.52 -14.05 9.32
C SER A 117 3.36 -14.62 10.46
N ARG A 118 3.31 -15.93 10.65
CA ARG A 118 3.98 -16.64 11.74
C ARG A 118 4.77 -17.83 11.20
N VAL A 119 5.94 -18.04 11.77
CA VAL A 119 6.84 -19.15 11.45
C VAL A 119 7.33 -19.78 12.74
N VAL A 120 7.41 -21.10 12.77
CA VAL A 120 8.04 -21.87 13.85
C VAL A 120 9.19 -22.66 13.24
N THR A 121 10.42 -22.31 13.56
CA THR A 121 11.60 -22.93 12.96
C THR A 121 12.76 -23.02 13.95
N GLN A 122 13.83 -23.74 13.59
CA GLN A 122 15.06 -23.80 14.39
C GLN A 122 16.12 -22.89 13.78
N VAL A 123 16.93 -22.24 14.62
CA VAL A 123 18.09 -21.49 14.14
C VAL A 123 19.22 -22.49 13.86
N PRO A 124 19.66 -22.69 12.60
CA PRO A 124 20.64 -23.72 12.29
C PRO A 124 22.00 -23.42 12.95
N PRO A 125 22.61 -24.35 13.70
CA PRO A 125 23.89 -24.10 14.38
C PRO A 125 25.02 -23.85 13.38
N ALA A 126 26.02 -23.05 13.79
CA ALA A 126 27.21 -22.71 13.01
C ALA A 126 26.94 -22.23 11.57
N LYS A 127 25.76 -21.64 11.31
CA LYS A 127 25.34 -21.17 9.98
C LYS A 127 24.60 -19.84 10.08
N LEU A 128 24.69 -19.07 9.01
CA LEU A 128 23.91 -17.85 8.79
C LEU A 128 22.78 -18.17 7.78
N SER A 129 21.55 -18.18 8.25
CA SER A 129 20.36 -18.46 7.44
C SER A 129 19.51 -17.21 7.20
N LEU A 130 18.67 -17.26 6.18
CA LEU A 130 17.70 -16.23 5.82
C LEU A 130 16.30 -16.81 5.88
N LEU A 131 15.46 -16.20 6.71
CA LEU A 131 14.03 -16.45 6.82
C LEU A 131 13.27 -15.27 6.23
N ARG A 132 12.32 -15.53 5.32
CA ARG A 132 11.46 -14.49 4.75
C ARG A 132 10.07 -14.56 5.38
N LEU A 133 9.61 -13.41 5.88
CA LEU A 133 8.27 -13.21 6.41
C LEU A 133 7.65 -11.96 5.73
N PRO A 134 7.19 -12.07 4.47
CA PRO A 134 6.50 -10.97 3.83
C PRO A 134 5.14 -10.71 4.50
N VAL A 135 4.76 -9.44 4.59
CA VAL A 135 3.42 -8.99 4.93
C VAL A 135 2.63 -8.91 3.62
N GLN A 136 1.70 -9.85 3.43
CA GLN A 136 1.05 -10.07 2.13
C GLN A 136 -0.41 -9.61 2.13
N TRP A 137 -0.81 -8.88 1.11
CA TRP A 137 -2.19 -8.42 0.92
C TRP A 137 -3.19 -9.56 0.80
N LEU A 138 -2.81 -10.68 0.17
CA LEU A 138 -3.67 -11.87 0.09
C LEU A 138 -4.01 -12.45 1.47
N CYS A 139 -3.18 -12.18 2.48
CA CYS A 139 -3.43 -12.56 3.87
C CYS A 139 -4.19 -11.48 4.67
N LYS A 140 -4.62 -10.38 4.04
CA LYS A 140 -5.42 -9.34 4.69
C LYS A 140 -6.79 -9.88 5.08
N GLY A 141 -7.14 -9.70 6.35
CA GLY A 141 -8.36 -10.22 6.96
C GLY A 141 -8.22 -11.63 7.57
N LYS A 142 -7.05 -12.28 7.47
CA LYS A 142 -6.80 -13.60 8.06
C LYS A 142 -6.27 -13.51 9.51
N VAL A 143 -6.73 -12.51 10.25
CA VAL A 143 -6.36 -12.24 11.64
C VAL A 143 -7.61 -11.86 12.44
N SER A 144 -7.65 -12.28 13.69
CA SER A 144 -8.75 -12.06 14.62
C SER A 144 -8.22 -11.81 16.04
N GLY A 145 -9.12 -11.60 17.00
CA GLY A 145 -8.74 -11.35 18.39
C GLY A 145 -8.50 -9.88 18.72
N PRO A 146 -8.19 -9.59 20.00
CA PRO A 146 -7.91 -8.23 20.45
C PRO A 146 -6.54 -7.74 19.94
N VAL A 147 -6.33 -6.42 19.94
CA VAL A 147 -5.09 -5.78 19.43
C VAL A 147 -3.85 -6.26 20.19
N GLU A 148 -4.00 -6.55 21.48
CA GLU A 148 -2.93 -7.00 22.37
C GLU A 148 -2.49 -8.44 22.10
N LEU A 149 -3.39 -9.25 21.52
CA LEU A 149 -3.19 -10.66 21.23
C LEU A 149 -3.87 -11.03 19.90
N PRO A 150 -3.31 -10.59 18.76
CA PRO A 150 -3.82 -10.97 17.44
C PRO A 150 -3.56 -12.46 17.20
N ILE A 151 -4.57 -13.15 16.67
CA ILE A 151 -4.55 -14.60 16.42
C ILE A 151 -4.86 -14.82 14.95
N SER A 152 -4.06 -15.66 14.29
CA SER A 152 -4.31 -16.11 12.92
C SER A 152 -5.68 -16.78 12.84
N THR A 153 -6.44 -16.53 11.77
CA THR A 153 -7.68 -17.29 11.51
C THR A 153 -7.41 -18.65 10.86
N CYS A 154 -6.16 -18.96 10.54
CA CYS A 154 -5.77 -20.30 10.09
C CYS A 154 -5.92 -21.34 11.21
N PRO A 155 -6.04 -22.63 10.87
CA PRO A 155 -5.97 -23.72 11.84
C PRO A 155 -4.77 -23.61 12.79
N GLU A 156 -4.87 -24.27 13.94
CA GLU A 156 -3.76 -24.33 14.91
C GLU A 156 -2.51 -24.92 14.25
N GLY A 157 -1.34 -24.30 14.51
CA GLY A 157 -0.07 -24.71 13.87
C GLY A 157 0.10 -24.21 12.44
N GLN A 158 -0.77 -23.32 11.97
CA GLN A 158 -0.70 -22.74 10.62
C GLN A 158 -0.68 -21.22 10.62
N SER A 159 -0.15 -20.67 9.53
CA SER A 159 -0.12 -19.25 9.24
C SER A 159 -0.57 -19.00 7.80
N CYS A 160 -1.08 -17.80 7.55
CA CYS A 160 -1.39 -17.40 6.19
C CYS A 160 -0.11 -17.10 5.42
N VAL A 161 0.01 -17.71 4.24
CA VAL A 161 0.97 -17.38 3.19
C VAL A 161 0.21 -17.37 1.88
N ASN A 162 0.27 -16.27 1.13
CA ASN A 162 -0.44 -16.11 -0.14
C ASN A 162 -1.96 -16.28 -0.08
N GLY A 163 -2.56 -16.10 1.10
CA GLY A 163 -3.99 -16.30 1.33
C GLY A 163 -4.37 -17.74 1.72
N ASP A 164 -3.44 -18.68 1.57
CA ASP A 164 -3.59 -20.08 1.98
C ASP A 164 -3.01 -20.29 3.38
N CYS A 165 -3.58 -21.24 4.13
CA CYS A 165 -3.04 -21.63 5.43
C CYS A 165 -2.04 -22.78 5.23
N ILE A 166 -0.79 -22.54 5.61
CA ILE A 166 0.28 -23.54 5.57
C ILE A 166 0.84 -23.77 6.97
N ASP A 167 1.50 -24.91 7.17
CA ASP A 167 2.11 -25.23 8.47
C ASP A 167 3.24 -24.24 8.79
N ASP A 168 3.32 -23.80 10.05
CA ASP A 168 4.29 -22.76 10.44
C ASP A 168 5.75 -23.19 10.23
N GLY A 169 6.00 -24.49 10.13
CA GLY A 169 7.32 -25.09 9.89
C GLY A 169 7.72 -25.15 8.42
N ASP A 170 6.80 -24.89 7.48
CA ASP A 170 7.03 -25.07 6.04
C ASP A 170 7.68 -23.86 5.36
N HIS A 171 8.07 -22.85 6.13
CA HIS A 171 8.77 -21.70 5.59
C HIS A 171 10.23 -22.04 5.25
N PRO A 172 10.67 -21.80 4.00
CA PRO A 172 12.01 -22.17 3.57
C PRO A 172 13.06 -21.32 4.28
N LEU A 173 14.01 -21.98 4.93
CA LEU A 173 15.26 -21.38 5.37
C LEU A 173 16.30 -21.53 4.27
N THR A 174 16.85 -20.41 3.83
CA THR A 174 17.91 -20.37 2.80
C THR A 174 19.23 -19.92 3.41
N GLY A 175 20.34 -20.13 2.70
CA GLY A 175 21.62 -19.54 3.10
C GLY A 175 21.54 -18.01 2.96
N TYR A 176 22.07 -17.28 3.94
CA TYR A 176 22.10 -15.83 3.85
C TYR A 176 23.28 -15.36 2.98
N GLY A 177 22.95 -14.57 1.96
CA GLY A 177 23.88 -13.68 1.28
C GLY A 177 23.35 -12.24 1.34
N THR A 178 24.25 -11.25 1.38
CA THR A 178 23.84 -9.84 1.39
C THR A 178 23.04 -9.49 0.14
N GLY A 179 23.41 -10.03 -1.03
CA GLY A 179 22.69 -9.85 -2.29
C GLY A 179 21.27 -10.43 -2.28
N ASP A 180 20.97 -11.38 -1.40
CA ASP A 180 19.65 -11.99 -1.27
C ASP A 180 18.67 -11.11 -0.49
N VAL A 181 19.15 -10.04 0.14
CA VAL A 181 18.35 -9.10 0.92
C VAL A 181 18.24 -7.78 0.18
N TYR A 182 17.06 -7.51 -0.37
CA TYR A 182 16.66 -6.22 -0.97
C TYR A 182 17.62 -5.73 -2.07
N GLY A 183 18.12 -6.66 -2.88
CA GLY A 183 19.07 -6.37 -3.96
C GLY A 183 20.48 -5.99 -3.49
N GLY A 184 20.88 -6.35 -2.25
CA GLY A 184 22.23 -6.12 -1.76
C GLY A 184 22.49 -4.73 -1.17
N GLY A 185 21.44 -4.03 -0.75
CA GLY A 185 21.59 -2.75 -0.06
C GLY A 185 22.40 -2.87 1.24
N ASP A 186 23.21 -1.86 1.54
CA ASP A 186 23.98 -1.74 2.78
C ASP A 186 23.22 -1.01 3.91
N GLY A 187 21.94 -0.70 3.66
CA GLY A 187 21.08 0.03 4.59
C GLY A 187 21.39 1.53 4.69
N LYS A 188 22.33 2.05 3.88
CA LYS A 188 22.67 3.48 3.84
C LYS A 188 22.17 4.09 2.55
N ASN A 189 21.73 5.34 2.63
CA ASN A 189 21.32 6.16 1.48
C ASN A 189 20.32 5.46 0.54
N GLN A 190 19.47 4.58 1.10
CA GLN A 190 18.50 3.79 0.35
C GLN A 190 19.13 2.93 -0.77
N SER A 191 20.35 2.42 -0.54
CA SER A 191 21.00 1.48 -1.44
C SER A 191 20.20 0.17 -1.54
N GLY A 192 20.32 -0.53 -2.67
CA GLY A 192 19.53 -1.72 -2.99
C GLY A 192 18.57 -1.48 -4.16
N THR A 193 17.77 -2.50 -4.48
CA THR A 193 16.77 -2.42 -5.56
C THR A 193 15.37 -2.64 -5.01
N CYS A 194 14.39 -1.99 -5.64
CA CYS A 194 12.98 -2.22 -5.39
C CYS A 194 12.21 -2.26 -6.71
N PHE A 195 10.99 -2.78 -6.63
CA PHE A 195 10.04 -2.90 -7.71
C PHE A 195 9.12 -1.69 -7.73
N ASP A 196 9.22 -0.87 -8.78
CA ASP A 196 8.31 0.25 -9.00
C ASP A 196 6.97 -0.27 -9.53
N THR A 197 6.08 -0.57 -8.60
CA THR A 197 4.78 -1.20 -8.87
C THR A 197 3.99 -0.48 -9.96
N VAL A 198 3.85 0.85 -9.85
CA VAL A 198 3.01 1.62 -10.77
C VAL A 198 3.69 1.70 -12.14
N THR A 199 4.94 2.14 -12.20
CA THR A 199 5.66 2.28 -13.48
C THR A 199 5.70 0.96 -14.25
N CYS A 200 5.86 -0.17 -13.55
CA CYS A 200 5.97 -1.48 -14.16
C CYS A 200 4.62 -2.09 -14.55
N LEU A 201 3.56 -1.93 -13.75
CA LEU A 201 2.26 -2.56 -14.02
C LEU A 201 1.31 -1.69 -14.86
N ASP A 202 1.46 -0.36 -14.85
CA ASP A 202 0.67 0.56 -15.71
C ASP A 202 0.87 0.26 -17.20
N GLN A 203 2.04 -0.27 -17.58
CA GLN A 203 2.39 -0.62 -18.96
C GLN A 203 1.86 -2.00 -19.38
N GLY A 204 1.35 -2.78 -18.41
CA GLY A 204 0.83 -4.11 -18.66
C GLY A 204 -0.56 -4.12 -19.32
N PHE A 205 -1.09 -5.32 -19.52
CA PHE A 205 -2.43 -5.55 -20.01
C PHE A 205 -3.17 -6.56 -19.11
N ASP A 206 -4.49 -6.39 -19.02
CA ASP A 206 -5.33 -7.31 -18.27
C ASP A 206 -5.45 -8.66 -18.99
N VAL A 207 -5.43 -9.75 -18.23
CA VAL A 207 -5.56 -11.11 -18.74
C VAL A 207 -6.73 -11.84 -18.13
N SER A 208 -7.32 -12.75 -18.91
CA SER A 208 -8.36 -13.65 -18.43
C SER A 208 -7.73 -14.77 -17.60
N VAL A 209 -8.26 -14.96 -16.40
CA VAL A 209 -7.86 -16.04 -15.48
C VAL A 209 -8.74 -17.26 -15.72
N ASP A 210 -8.13 -18.42 -15.89
CA ASP A 210 -8.84 -19.69 -15.79
C ASP A 210 -9.20 -19.93 -14.32
N GLN A 211 -10.47 -19.72 -14.00
CA GLN A 211 -10.99 -19.84 -12.63
C GLN A 211 -10.98 -21.29 -12.11
N LYS A 212 -10.78 -22.30 -12.97
CA LYS A 212 -10.78 -23.70 -12.56
C LYS A 212 -9.49 -24.08 -11.85
N ASP A 213 -8.35 -23.63 -12.37
CA ASP A 213 -7.03 -23.94 -11.85
C ASP A 213 -6.28 -22.69 -11.37
N CYS A 214 -6.93 -21.52 -11.37
CA CYS A 214 -6.37 -20.23 -11.00
C CYS A 214 -5.07 -19.90 -11.76
N SER A 215 -5.10 -20.09 -13.08
CA SER A 215 -3.93 -19.90 -13.94
C SER A 215 -4.20 -18.96 -15.11
N ILE A 216 -3.15 -18.37 -15.64
CA ILE A 216 -3.16 -17.53 -16.85
C ILE A 216 -2.19 -18.11 -17.88
N ALA A 217 -2.47 -17.88 -19.16
CA ALA A 217 -1.53 -18.24 -20.21
C ALA A 217 -0.22 -17.47 -20.02
N ALA A 218 0.91 -18.16 -20.00
CA ALA A 218 2.19 -17.47 -19.98
C ALA A 218 2.36 -16.71 -21.32
N PRO A 219 2.92 -15.48 -21.29
CA PRO A 219 3.25 -14.79 -22.53
C PRO A 219 4.31 -15.58 -23.31
N ALA A 220 4.41 -15.36 -24.61
CA ALA A 220 5.44 -16.00 -25.45
C ALA A 220 6.87 -15.56 -25.09
N SER A 221 7.01 -14.49 -24.31
CA SER A 221 8.29 -14.02 -23.77
C SER A 221 8.81 -14.95 -22.68
N ASP A 222 10.07 -14.73 -22.29
CA ASP A 222 10.67 -15.39 -21.14
C ASP A 222 9.83 -15.15 -19.87
N PRO A 223 9.34 -16.20 -19.19
CA PRO A 223 8.62 -16.07 -17.92
C PRO A 223 9.46 -15.46 -16.80
N ASP A 224 10.79 -15.39 -16.93
CA ASP A 224 11.69 -14.64 -16.03
C ASP A 224 11.64 -13.12 -16.23
N GLN A 225 10.89 -12.63 -17.23
CA GLN A 225 10.70 -11.21 -17.55
C GLN A 225 9.22 -10.77 -17.46
N VAL A 226 8.45 -11.46 -16.63
CA VAL A 226 7.02 -11.20 -16.45
C VAL A 226 6.78 -10.68 -15.04
N ASN A 227 5.97 -9.63 -14.93
CA ASN A 227 5.42 -9.17 -13.68
C ASN A 227 3.91 -9.41 -13.65
N VAL A 228 3.42 -9.84 -12.50
CA VAL A 228 2.01 -10.13 -12.25
C VAL A 228 1.51 -9.20 -11.15
N GLY A 229 0.39 -8.53 -11.39
CA GLY A 229 -0.29 -7.73 -10.38
C GLY A 229 -1.78 -8.01 -10.35
N LEU A 230 -2.40 -7.83 -9.18
CA LEU A 230 -3.85 -7.78 -9.05
C LEU A 230 -4.29 -6.34 -9.17
N VAL A 231 -5.30 -6.10 -10.00
CA VAL A 231 -5.90 -4.78 -10.20
C VAL A 231 -7.06 -4.64 -9.24
N THR A 232 -7.07 -3.57 -8.47
CA THR A 232 -8.16 -3.20 -7.57
C THR A 232 -8.73 -1.84 -7.98
N GLU A 233 -9.92 -1.51 -7.48
CA GLU A 233 -10.56 -0.23 -7.81
C GLU A 233 -9.72 0.96 -7.34
N LEU A 234 -9.81 2.08 -8.07
CA LEU A 234 -9.08 3.29 -7.69
C LEU A 234 -9.49 3.75 -6.28
N GLY A 235 -8.51 3.98 -5.41
CA GLY A 235 -8.73 4.37 -4.02
C GLY A 235 -8.99 3.20 -3.06
N SER A 236 -9.11 1.97 -3.56
CA SER A 236 -9.13 0.75 -2.74
C SER A 236 -7.71 0.31 -2.36
N ASP A 237 -7.51 -0.92 -1.90
CA ASP A 237 -6.21 -1.44 -1.45
C ASP A 237 -5.14 -1.48 -2.56
N GLY A 238 -3.86 -1.52 -2.20
CA GLY A 238 -2.73 -1.66 -3.14
C GLY A 238 -2.08 -0.34 -3.52
N ILE A 239 -1.02 -0.37 -4.33
CA ILE A 239 -0.25 0.82 -4.71
C ILE A 239 -0.90 1.44 -5.95
N CYS A 240 -1.43 2.65 -5.79
CA CYS A 240 -2.26 3.30 -6.81
C CYS A 240 -1.45 4.06 -7.85
N GLY A 241 -1.78 3.85 -9.13
CA GLY A 241 -1.39 4.73 -10.23
C GLY A 241 -2.49 5.75 -10.53
N ARG A 242 -2.48 6.25 -11.77
CA ARG A 242 -3.48 7.23 -12.23
C ARG A 242 -4.85 6.62 -12.51
N LYS A 243 -4.90 5.34 -12.88
CA LYS A 243 -6.12 4.66 -13.35
C LYS A 243 -6.60 3.58 -12.40
N ASP A 244 -5.66 2.74 -11.95
CA ASP A 244 -5.96 1.60 -11.11
C ASP A 244 -5.03 1.56 -9.89
N CYS A 245 -5.35 0.68 -8.94
CA CYS A 245 -4.42 0.30 -7.88
C CYS A 245 -3.93 -1.13 -8.08
N TYR A 246 -2.69 -1.39 -7.69
CA TYR A 246 -2.02 -2.65 -7.97
C TYR A 246 -1.48 -3.31 -6.70
N VAL A 247 -1.75 -4.60 -6.56
CA VAL A 247 -1.07 -5.48 -5.60
C VAL A 247 -0.09 -6.36 -6.37
N PRO A 248 1.22 -6.06 -6.35
CA PRO A 248 2.20 -6.81 -7.13
C PRO A 248 2.54 -8.14 -6.45
N ILE A 249 2.42 -9.24 -7.18
CA ILE A 249 2.68 -10.59 -6.63
C ILE A 249 4.11 -11.02 -6.97
N ASP A 250 4.84 -11.53 -5.98
CA ASP A 250 6.19 -12.05 -6.18
C ASP A 250 6.21 -13.28 -7.10
N LYS A 251 7.22 -13.40 -7.95
CA LYS A 251 7.55 -14.68 -8.58
C LYS A 251 8.17 -15.59 -7.53
N SER A 252 7.42 -16.56 -7.05
CA SER A 252 7.83 -17.52 -6.03
C SER A 252 6.83 -18.66 -5.91
N ASP A 253 7.32 -19.90 -5.82
CA ASP A 253 6.48 -21.08 -5.55
C ASP A 253 5.79 -21.02 -4.18
N VAL A 254 6.41 -20.35 -3.20
CA VAL A 254 5.87 -20.21 -1.83
C VAL A 254 5.09 -18.90 -1.62
N PHE A 255 5.67 -17.77 -2.02
CA PHE A 255 5.19 -16.41 -1.69
C PHE A 255 4.57 -15.64 -2.86
N GLY A 256 4.31 -16.28 -4.00
CA GLY A 256 3.43 -15.67 -5.00
C GLY A 256 3.05 -16.59 -6.14
N TRP A 257 3.33 -16.17 -7.37
CA TRP A 257 3.02 -16.93 -8.57
C TRP A 257 4.22 -17.74 -9.06
N SER A 258 3.94 -18.82 -9.77
CA SER A 258 4.96 -19.70 -10.37
C SER A 258 4.62 -20.06 -11.82
N VAL A 259 5.52 -20.76 -12.49
CA VAL A 259 5.28 -21.28 -13.84
C VAL A 259 5.14 -22.79 -13.79
N THR A 260 3.96 -23.30 -14.09
CA THR A 260 3.66 -24.73 -14.12
C THR A 260 3.07 -25.10 -15.48
N ALA A 261 3.67 -26.09 -16.15
CA ALA A 261 3.23 -26.57 -17.47
C ALA A 261 3.04 -25.46 -18.53
N GLY A 262 3.92 -24.45 -18.52
CA GLY A 262 3.86 -23.32 -19.46
C GLY A 262 2.75 -22.31 -19.17
N ARG A 263 2.16 -22.36 -17.97
CA ARG A 263 1.15 -21.41 -17.49
C ARG A 263 1.65 -20.74 -16.24
N ILE A 264 1.22 -19.50 -16.01
CA ILE A 264 1.47 -18.82 -14.75
C ILE A 264 0.38 -19.26 -13.78
N GLN A 265 0.79 -19.89 -12.69
CA GLN A 265 -0.07 -20.32 -11.60
C GLN A 265 -0.15 -19.20 -10.56
N LEU A 266 -1.36 -18.72 -10.29
CA LEU A 266 -1.60 -17.71 -9.25
C LEU A 266 -1.94 -18.40 -7.92
N PRO A 267 -1.72 -17.72 -6.77
CA PRO A 267 -2.31 -18.12 -5.50
C PRO A 267 -3.83 -18.26 -5.60
N MET A 268 -4.40 -19.28 -4.96
CA MET A 268 -5.84 -19.53 -5.05
C MET A 268 -6.68 -18.37 -4.50
N GLU A 269 -6.21 -17.73 -3.43
CA GLU A 269 -6.85 -16.54 -2.85
C GLU A 269 -6.96 -15.39 -3.87
N ALA A 270 -6.04 -15.25 -4.83
CA ALA A 270 -6.17 -14.23 -5.87
C ALA A 270 -7.43 -14.45 -6.73
N CYS A 271 -7.75 -15.71 -7.05
CA CYS A 271 -8.98 -16.05 -7.77
C CYS A 271 -10.23 -15.90 -6.91
N THR A 272 -10.15 -16.22 -5.62
CA THR A 272 -11.23 -15.93 -4.67
C THR A 272 -11.53 -14.43 -4.65
N ARG A 273 -10.51 -13.58 -4.53
CA ARG A 273 -10.66 -12.11 -4.52
C ARG A 273 -11.20 -11.56 -5.84
N LEU A 274 -10.80 -12.15 -6.97
CA LEU A 274 -11.34 -11.81 -8.29
C LEU A 274 -12.81 -12.19 -8.43
N LYS A 275 -13.20 -13.37 -7.92
CA LYS A 275 -14.60 -13.84 -7.92
C LYS A 275 -15.48 -13.01 -6.99
N ASP A 276 -14.95 -12.57 -5.85
CA ASP A 276 -15.65 -11.76 -4.86
C ASP A 276 -15.73 -10.28 -5.26
N GLY A 277 -15.07 -9.87 -6.35
CA GLY A 277 -15.06 -8.49 -6.85
C GLY A 277 -14.10 -7.55 -6.12
N ASN A 278 -13.27 -8.07 -5.20
CA ASN A 278 -12.22 -7.30 -4.53
C ASN A 278 -11.03 -7.01 -5.47
N VAL A 279 -10.86 -7.84 -6.49
CA VAL A 279 -9.92 -7.66 -7.59
C VAL A 279 -10.74 -7.56 -8.88
N THR A 280 -10.47 -6.55 -9.71
CA THR A 280 -11.19 -6.30 -10.96
C THR A 280 -10.55 -7.00 -12.16
N ALA A 281 -9.23 -7.21 -12.11
CA ALA A 281 -8.48 -7.91 -13.16
C ALA A 281 -7.13 -8.45 -12.64
N VAL A 282 -6.50 -9.32 -13.43
CA VAL A 282 -5.08 -9.66 -13.28
C VAL A 282 -4.30 -8.98 -14.40
N ARG A 283 -3.26 -8.23 -14.04
CA ARG A 283 -2.40 -7.46 -14.94
C ARG A 283 -1.09 -8.21 -15.18
N LEU A 284 -0.76 -8.43 -16.45
CA LEU A 284 0.57 -8.88 -16.87
C LEU A 284 1.35 -7.73 -17.47
N ALA A 285 2.59 -7.55 -17.02
CA ALA A 285 3.53 -6.66 -17.65
C ALA A 285 4.77 -7.44 -18.11
N THR A 286 5.12 -7.27 -19.39
CA THR A 286 6.38 -7.71 -19.97
C THR A 286 7.14 -6.45 -20.36
N GLY A 287 8.43 -6.35 -20.05
CA GLY A 287 9.13 -5.09 -20.29
C GLY A 287 10.48 -4.98 -19.60
N PRO A 288 11.03 -3.74 -19.51
CA PRO A 288 12.36 -3.50 -18.98
C PRO A 288 12.44 -3.64 -17.45
N CYS A 289 11.29 -3.68 -16.77
CA CYS A 289 11.26 -3.88 -15.33
C CYS A 289 11.78 -5.27 -14.96
N GLN A 290 12.64 -5.32 -13.96
CA GLN A 290 13.01 -6.58 -13.32
C GLN A 290 11.75 -7.29 -12.82
N THR A 291 11.71 -8.62 -12.97
CA THR A 291 10.65 -9.43 -12.37
C THR A 291 10.67 -9.28 -10.86
N LYS A 292 9.53 -8.95 -10.29
CA LYS A 292 9.34 -8.87 -8.86
C LYS A 292 9.53 -10.25 -8.24
N THR A 293 10.39 -10.32 -7.23
CA THR A 293 10.62 -11.52 -6.42
C THR A 293 10.62 -11.13 -4.95
N VAL A 294 10.66 -12.12 -4.07
CA VAL A 294 10.83 -11.91 -2.61
C VAL A 294 12.15 -11.20 -2.23
N GLN A 295 13.10 -11.09 -3.16
CA GLN A 295 14.35 -10.35 -2.97
C GLN A 295 14.21 -8.87 -3.36
N VAL A 296 13.17 -8.51 -4.12
CA VAL A 296 12.95 -7.17 -4.67
C VAL A 296 11.65 -6.61 -4.06
N PRO A 297 11.74 -5.88 -2.94
CA PRO A 297 10.60 -5.28 -2.26
C PRO A 297 9.91 -4.24 -3.16
N THR A 298 8.71 -3.78 -2.79
CA THR A 298 8.05 -2.68 -3.50
C THR A 298 8.71 -1.34 -3.18
N CYS A 299 8.80 -0.45 -4.17
CA CYS A 299 9.24 0.93 -3.96
C CYS A 299 8.14 1.78 -3.34
N GLY A 300 8.53 2.78 -2.55
CA GLY A 300 7.63 3.80 -2.04
C GLY A 300 8.34 4.82 -1.14
N PRO A 301 7.67 5.89 -0.71
CA PRO A 301 8.23 6.86 0.25
C PRO A 301 8.62 6.23 1.61
N TRP A 302 7.97 5.11 1.96
CA TRP A 302 8.29 4.30 3.14
C TRP A 302 9.51 3.39 2.95
N SER A 303 10.05 3.32 1.72
CA SER A 303 11.04 2.34 1.34
C SER A 303 12.40 2.62 2.00
N SER A 304 13.03 1.58 2.54
CA SER A 304 14.42 1.64 2.98
C SER A 304 15.42 1.46 1.83
N VAL A 305 14.96 1.11 0.63
CA VAL A 305 15.78 0.85 -0.56
C VAL A 305 15.24 1.56 -1.82
N GLY A 306 16.07 1.66 -2.85
CA GLY A 306 15.67 2.13 -4.19
C GLY A 306 15.63 3.64 -4.37
N GLY A 307 16.20 4.41 -3.42
CA GLY A 307 16.44 5.84 -3.57
C GLY A 307 15.22 6.62 -4.05
N TYR A 308 14.06 6.45 -3.41
CA TYR A 308 12.89 7.24 -3.74
C TYR A 308 13.28 8.72 -3.59
N ASN A 309 13.32 9.43 -4.71
CA ASN A 309 13.73 10.84 -4.71
C ASN A 309 12.66 11.64 -3.98
N GLU A 310 12.90 11.89 -2.69
CA GLU A 310 12.10 12.73 -1.80
C GLU A 310 11.82 14.13 -2.40
N GLN A 311 12.63 14.55 -3.39
CA GLN A 311 12.37 15.74 -4.19
C GLN A 311 11.01 15.73 -4.92
N SER A 312 10.52 14.59 -5.43
CA SER A 312 9.21 14.56 -6.08
C SER A 312 8.05 14.74 -5.09
N SER A 313 8.22 14.33 -3.83
CA SER A 313 7.24 14.62 -2.77
C SER A 313 7.32 16.07 -2.29
N ALA A 314 8.52 16.65 -2.20
CA ALA A 314 8.67 18.06 -1.84
C ALA A 314 8.06 19.01 -2.89
N GLU A 315 8.16 18.66 -4.18
CA GLU A 315 7.49 19.39 -5.25
C GLU A 315 5.96 19.30 -5.15
N CYS A 316 5.42 18.13 -4.78
CA CYS A 316 3.99 17.99 -4.56
C CYS A 316 3.50 18.66 -3.27
N GLU A 317 4.29 18.68 -2.18
CA GLU A 317 3.99 19.49 -1.00
C GLU A 317 4.02 21.00 -1.32
N ALA A 318 5.00 21.46 -2.10
CA ALA A 318 5.07 22.86 -2.53
C ALA A 318 3.86 23.26 -3.40
N LEU A 319 3.41 22.37 -4.29
CA LEU A 319 2.19 22.56 -5.08
C LEU A 319 0.94 22.57 -4.21
N CYS A 320 0.82 21.64 -3.26
CA CYS A 320 -0.31 21.60 -2.33
C CYS A 320 -0.34 22.85 -1.40
N ALA A 321 0.82 23.38 -1.01
CA ALA A 321 0.95 24.63 -0.27
C ALA A 321 0.54 25.86 -1.12
N LEU A 322 0.91 25.89 -2.40
CA LEU A 322 0.48 26.92 -3.36
C LEU A 322 -1.04 26.95 -3.53
N VAL A 323 -1.69 25.78 -3.68
CA VAL A 323 -3.16 25.68 -3.77
C VAL A 323 -3.83 26.10 -2.47
N SER A 324 -3.23 25.77 -1.31
CA SER A 324 -3.75 26.21 -0.01
C SER A 324 -3.63 27.73 0.19
N ALA A 325 -2.59 28.36 -0.35
CA ALA A 325 -2.37 29.80 -0.25
C ALA A 325 -3.29 30.62 -1.19
N SER A 326 -3.83 30.04 -2.26
CA SER A 326 -4.70 30.75 -3.21
C SER A 326 -6.13 30.99 -2.71
N GLY A 327 -6.46 30.62 -1.46
CA GLY A 327 -7.77 30.88 -0.87
C GLY A 327 -8.91 30.02 -1.44
N CYS A 328 -8.59 28.90 -2.10
CA CYS A 328 -9.57 27.92 -2.51
C CYS A 328 -10.16 27.23 -1.27
N VAL A 329 -11.42 27.54 -0.96
CA VAL A 329 -12.14 27.13 0.26
C VAL A 329 -12.31 25.60 0.35
N ASP A 330 -12.17 25.11 1.58
CA ASP A 330 -12.41 23.81 2.24
C ASP A 330 -12.63 22.52 1.41
N ASP A 331 -13.51 22.45 0.41
CA ASP A 331 -13.76 21.21 -0.36
C ASP A 331 -12.58 20.81 -1.27
N ASN A 332 -11.82 21.79 -1.76
CA ASN A 332 -10.64 21.52 -2.59
C ASN A 332 -9.41 21.12 -1.76
N LYS A 333 -9.40 21.42 -0.46
CA LYS A 333 -8.30 21.09 0.45
C LYS A 333 -8.26 19.59 0.74
N ALA A 334 -9.42 18.98 0.98
CA ALA A 334 -9.56 17.53 1.12
C ALA A 334 -9.22 16.78 -0.18
N ARG A 335 -9.62 17.34 -1.34
CA ARG A 335 -9.29 16.77 -2.67
C ARG A 335 -7.82 16.92 -3.05
N CYS A 336 -7.16 17.99 -2.63
CA CYS A 336 -5.71 18.12 -2.79
C CYS A 336 -4.96 17.13 -1.91
N PHE A 337 -5.34 16.97 -0.65
CA PHE A 337 -4.68 15.99 0.23
C PHE A 337 -4.85 14.54 -0.23
N SER A 338 -6.02 14.16 -0.76
CA SER A 338 -6.24 12.82 -1.30
C SER A 338 -5.51 12.58 -2.63
N ARG A 339 -5.18 13.65 -3.39
CA ARG A 339 -4.45 13.57 -4.67
C ARG A 339 -2.94 13.83 -4.56
N CYS A 340 -2.47 14.51 -3.51
CA CYS A 340 -1.05 14.81 -3.27
C CYS A 340 -0.30 13.67 -2.57
N TYR A 341 -0.92 12.52 -2.31
CA TYR A 341 -0.16 11.36 -1.82
C TYR A 341 0.88 10.96 -2.88
N PRO A 342 2.14 10.63 -2.54
CA PRO A 342 3.25 10.52 -3.50
C PRO A 342 3.20 9.26 -4.39
N ALA A 343 2.02 8.66 -4.53
CA ALA A 343 1.77 7.59 -5.46
C ALA A 343 1.74 8.18 -6.89
N ALA A 344 2.91 8.23 -7.52
CA ALA A 344 3.12 8.40 -8.96
C ALA A 344 2.49 9.66 -9.62
N GLY A 345 3.13 10.82 -9.45
CA GLY A 345 3.06 11.88 -10.47
C GLY A 345 1.70 12.55 -10.69
N VAL A 346 0.91 12.74 -9.63
CA VAL A 346 -0.42 13.40 -9.67
C VAL A 346 -0.34 14.94 -9.66
N CYS A 347 0.86 15.51 -9.69
CA CYS A 347 1.04 16.96 -9.70
C CYS A 347 0.60 17.63 -11.03
N ASP A 348 0.64 16.92 -12.17
CA ASP A 348 0.23 17.48 -13.47
C ASP A 348 -1.27 17.77 -13.58
N ASP A 349 -2.13 16.94 -12.96
CA ASP A 349 -3.58 17.12 -13.02
C ASP A 349 -4.06 18.26 -12.13
N ILE A 350 -3.37 18.52 -11.01
CA ILE A 350 -3.59 19.72 -10.20
C ILE A 350 -3.33 20.98 -11.05
N ILE A 351 -2.28 20.97 -11.89
CA ILE A 351 -1.94 22.10 -12.77
C ILE A 351 -2.99 22.26 -13.89
N SER A 352 -3.44 21.17 -14.52
CA SER A 352 -4.48 21.20 -15.56
C SER A 352 -5.84 21.68 -15.02
N ASP A 353 -6.28 21.17 -13.86
CA ASP A 353 -7.52 21.61 -13.23
C ASP A 353 -7.41 23.02 -12.65
N TYR A 354 -6.25 23.43 -12.12
CA TYR A 354 -6.00 24.83 -11.73
C TYR A 354 -6.10 25.76 -12.94
N THR A 355 -5.54 25.38 -14.09
CA THR A 355 -5.60 26.17 -15.32
C THR A 355 -7.03 26.30 -15.83
N LYS A 356 -7.84 25.23 -15.75
CA LYS A 356 -9.28 25.27 -16.09
C LYS A 356 -10.10 26.08 -15.09
N CYS A 357 -9.79 26.00 -13.80
CA CYS A 357 -10.47 26.75 -12.75
C CYS A 357 -10.16 28.25 -12.85
N ALA A 358 -8.90 28.61 -13.11
CA ALA A 358 -8.47 29.99 -13.38
C ALA A 358 -9.07 30.56 -14.69
N GLN A 359 -9.42 29.71 -15.66
CA GLN A 359 -10.13 30.11 -16.87
C GLN A 359 -11.65 30.27 -16.67
N GLN A 360 -12.26 29.52 -15.73
CA GLN A 360 -13.69 29.60 -15.42
C GLN A 360 -14.05 30.75 -14.46
N PHE A 361 -13.12 31.20 -13.63
CA PHE A 361 -13.32 32.32 -12.71
C PHE A 361 -12.35 33.46 -13.03
N PRO A 362 -12.69 34.40 -13.93
CA PRO A 362 -11.92 35.62 -14.08
C PRO A 362 -11.92 36.36 -12.73
N PHE A 363 -10.73 36.72 -12.24
CA PHE A 363 -10.51 37.49 -11.02
C PHE A 363 -11.24 38.84 -11.06
N SER A 364 -12.53 38.87 -10.72
CA SER A 364 -13.31 40.11 -10.62
C SER A 364 -13.74 40.45 -9.19
N ASN A 365 -13.47 39.58 -8.21
CA ASN A 365 -13.80 39.80 -6.81
C ASN A 365 -12.58 39.61 -5.89
N CYS A 366 -11.62 40.52 -5.98
CA CYS A 366 -10.72 40.81 -4.87
C CYS A 366 -11.15 42.15 -4.25
N PRO A 367 -11.32 42.25 -2.91
CA PRO A 367 -11.62 43.53 -2.30
C PRO A 367 -10.44 44.49 -2.49
N ALA A 368 -10.70 45.62 -3.13
CA ALA A 368 -9.76 46.71 -3.26
C ALA A 368 -9.47 47.27 -1.85
N GLY A 369 -8.27 47.02 -1.33
CA GLY A 369 -7.93 47.49 0.02
C GLY A 369 -6.55 47.11 0.53
N SER A 370 -5.49 47.60 -0.11
CA SER A 370 -4.29 48.07 0.60
C SER A 370 -3.38 48.80 -0.37
N SER A 371 -3.44 50.13 -0.29
CA SER A 371 -2.41 51.01 -0.84
C SER A 371 -1.21 50.98 0.10
N GLU A 372 -0.19 50.18 -0.20
CA GLU A 372 1.17 50.49 0.20
C GLU A 372 2.12 50.37 -0.98
N THR A 373 2.71 51.51 -1.28
CA THR A 373 3.76 51.77 -2.26
C THR A 373 4.94 50.82 -2.11
N ARG A 374 5.18 49.99 -3.14
CA ARG A 374 6.54 49.60 -3.55
C ARG A 374 6.63 49.36 -5.05
N THR A 375 7.26 50.31 -5.71
CA THR A 375 7.86 50.21 -7.04
C THR A 375 8.94 49.13 -7.08
N GLN A 376 8.76 48.05 -7.85
CA GLN A 376 9.77 47.45 -8.75
C GLN A 376 9.07 46.48 -9.75
N PRO A 377 9.40 46.51 -11.06
CA PRO A 377 8.86 45.56 -12.03
C PRO A 377 9.71 44.28 -12.10
N HIS A 378 9.06 43.11 -12.06
CA HIS A 378 9.66 41.84 -12.46
C HIS A 378 9.34 41.60 -13.95
N PRO A 379 10.33 41.37 -14.84
CA PRO A 379 10.07 41.05 -16.23
C PRO A 379 9.78 39.54 -16.34
N GLN A 380 8.94 39.16 -17.31
CA GLN A 380 8.58 37.80 -17.75
C GLN A 380 7.10 37.47 -17.53
N CYS A 381 6.21 38.16 -18.26
CA CYS A 381 4.92 37.63 -18.71
C CYS A 381 4.43 38.48 -19.88
N THR A 382 4.97 38.21 -21.07
CA THR A 382 4.37 38.66 -22.34
C THR A 382 3.89 37.41 -23.04
N LEU A 383 2.58 37.16 -23.01
CA LEU A 383 1.94 36.26 -23.96
C LEU A 383 0.70 36.95 -24.52
N GLN A 384 0.71 37.04 -25.84
CA GLN A 384 -0.26 37.69 -26.70
C GLN A 384 -1.62 36.98 -26.62
N SER A 385 -2.67 37.77 -26.53
CA SER A 385 -4.05 37.35 -26.78
C SER A 385 -4.35 37.36 -28.28
N GLU A 386 -4.77 36.24 -28.86
CA GLU A 386 -5.66 36.25 -30.03
C GLU A 386 -6.59 35.02 -30.06
N ARG A 387 -7.90 35.32 -30.09
CA ARG A 387 -9.05 34.56 -30.65
C ARG A 387 -9.58 33.32 -29.90
N PHE A 388 -10.87 33.36 -29.53
CA PHE A 388 -11.94 32.58 -30.18
C PHE A 388 -13.35 33.12 -29.85
N GLN A 389 -14.28 32.89 -30.78
CA GLN A 389 -15.54 33.60 -30.98
C GLN A 389 -16.73 33.18 -30.10
N VAL A 390 -17.61 34.17 -29.90
CA VAL A 390 -18.97 34.13 -29.34
C VAL A 390 -19.94 33.27 -30.16
N CYS A 391 -20.77 32.46 -29.50
CA CYS A 391 -22.01 31.94 -30.06
C CYS A 391 -23.22 32.49 -29.28
N ARG A 392 -23.98 33.39 -29.93
CA ARG A 392 -25.25 33.96 -29.45
C ARG A 392 -26.42 33.17 -30.06
N LYS A 393 -27.30 32.61 -29.25
CA LYS A 393 -28.74 32.46 -29.55
C LYS A 393 -29.54 32.47 -28.24
N CYS A 394 -30.70 33.12 -28.28
CA CYS A 394 -31.72 33.28 -27.21
C CYS A 394 -31.67 34.54 -26.34
N ALA A 395 -31.57 35.72 -26.96
CA ALA A 395 -32.06 36.96 -26.35
C ALA A 395 -32.76 37.81 -27.41
N ARG A 396 -34.00 37.46 -27.76
CA ARG A 396 -35.00 38.31 -28.43
C ARG A 396 -36.33 37.56 -28.57
N ALA A 397 -37.12 37.56 -27.50
CA ALA A 397 -38.59 37.60 -27.54
C ALA A 397 -39.08 37.75 -26.10
N GLY A 398 -39.32 39.00 -25.67
CA GLY A 398 -40.15 39.23 -24.49
C GLY A 398 -41.58 38.83 -24.84
N ARG A 399 -42.08 37.75 -24.23
CA ARG A 399 -43.50 37.44 -24.07
C ARG A 399 -43.67 36.58 -22.81
N ASP A 400 -44.64 36.98 -22.01
CA ASP A 400 -45.29 36.16 -20.99
C ASP A 400 -46.03 35.00 -21.67
N GLU A 401 -46.12 33.86 -20.99
CA GLU A 401 -46.66 32.55 -21.43
C GLU A 401 -45.69 31.64 -22.22
N CYS A 402 -45.10 30.69 -21.50
CA CYS A 402 -44.69 29.39 -22.03
C CYS A 402 -45.20 28.29 -21.09
N ASP A 403 -46.44 27.87 -21.36
CA ASP A 403 -46.92 26.54 -20.99
C ASP A 403 -46.22 25.47 -21.85
N TYR A 404 -45.98 24.31 -21.24
CA TYR A 404 -45.34 23.10 -21.79
C TYR A 404 -43.81 23.14 -22.04
N CYS A 405 -43.05 22.85 -20.98
CA CYS A 405 -41.83 22.04 -21.11
C CYS A 405 -42.06 20.69 -20.41
N THR A 406 -42.09 19.62 -21.20
CA THR A 406 -42.10 18.24 -20.73
C THR A 406 -40.79 17.91 -20.02
N CYS A 407 -40.90 17.37 -18.79
CA CYS A 407 -39.78 16.89 -17.98
C CYS A 407 -38.99 15.79 -18.70
N SER A 408 -37.75 16.09 -19.07
CA SER A 408 -36.69 15.09 -19.29
C SER A 408 -35.38 15.46 -18.56
N SER A 409 -35.40 16.52 -17.76
CA SER A 409 -34.23 17.03 -17.02
C SER A 409 -34.15 16.58 -15.56
N CYS A 410 -35.20 16.01 -14.97
CA CYS A 410 -35.17 15.55 -13.57
C CYS A 410 -34.44 14.21 -13.36
N GLU A 411 -34.21 13.39 -14.40
CA GLU A 411 -33.53 12.09 -14.23
C GLU A 411 -32.01 12.23 -14.01
N LYS A 412 -31.41 13.38 -14.36
CA LYS A 412 -29.95 13.58 -14.26
C LYS A 412 -29.47 14.17 -12.94
N GLU A 413 -30.36 14.75 -12.13
CA GLU A 413 -29.98 15.28 -10.82
C GLU A 413 -30.17 14.25 -9.69
N TYR A 414 -31.06 13.27 -9.84
CA TYR A 414 -31.24 12.21 -8.85
C TYR A 414 -30.06 11.23 -8.75
N THR A 415 -29.38 10.96 -9.88
CA THR A 415 -28.21 10.07 -9.89
C THR A 415 -27.00 10.62 -9.13
N ALA A 416 -26.96 11.94 -8.88
CA ALA A 416 -25.94 12.55 -8.01
C ALA A 416 -26.30 12.47 -6.52
N CYS A 417 -27.58 12.36 -6.16
CA CYS A 417 -28.03 12.21 -4.76
C CYS A 417 -27.80 10.79 -4.22
N ASP A 418 -27.87 9.75 -5.05
CA ASP A 418 -27.70 8.36 -4.60
C ASP A 418 -26.26 8.04 -4.12
N ALA A 419 -25.28 8.88 -4.48
CA ALA A 419 -23.89 8.71 -4.08
C ALA A 419 -23.52 9.41 -2.75
N ASP A 420 -24.40 10.25 -2.19
CA ASP A 420 -24.16 10.97 -0.93
C ASP A 420 -24.95 10.32 0.24
N PRO A 421 -24.25 9.76 1.27
CA PRO A 421 -24.88 9.16 2.44
C PRO A 421 -25.82 10.11 3.23
N ALA A 422 -25.66 11.43 3.07
CA ALA A 422 -26.55 12.42 3.67
C ALA A 422 -27.89 12.52 2.93
N CYS A 423 -27.87 12.41 1.59
CA CYS A 423 -29.09 12.44 0.78
C CYS A 423 -29.95 11.20 1.00
N SER A 424 -29.35 10.03 1.20
CA SER A 424 -30.09 8.79 1.49
C SER A 424 -30.82 8.85 2.84
N GLN A 425 -30.26 9.53 3.85
CA GLN A 425 -30.93 9.75 5.13
C GLN A 425 -32.13 10.71 5.02
N ILE A 426 -32.03 11.74 4.17
CA ILE A 426 -33.14 12.67 3.90
C ILE A 426 -34.26 11.95 3.14
N LEU A 427 -33.93 11.11 2.15
CA LEU A 427 -34.89 10.30 1.41
C LEU A 427 -35.59 9.26 2.30
N ALA A 428 -34.85 8.56 3.16
CA ALA A 428 -35.42 7.62 4.13
C ALA A 428 -36.40 8.32 5.09
N CYS A 429 -36.07 9.54 5.55
CA CYS A 429 -36.97 10.33 6.39
C CYS A 429 -38.27 10.72 5.68
N ALA A 430 -38.22 10.97 4.36
CA ALA A 430 -39.39 11.30 3.55
C ALA A 430 -40.29 10.07 3.31
N GLU A 431 -39.68 8.90 3.07
CA GLU A 431 -40.39 7.63 2.89
C GLU A 431 -41.11 7.16 4.17
N GLU A 432 -40.45 7.24 5.33
CA GLU A 432 -41.06 6.88 6.62
C GLU A 432 -42.34 7.68 6.93
N ARG A 433 -42.48 8.88 6.36
CA ARG A 433 -43.65 9.75 6.55
C ARG A 433 -44.72 9.61 5.48
N GLY A 434 -44.54 8.69 4.55
CA GLY A 434 -45.53 8.40 3.50
C GLY A 434 -45.76 9.56 2.55
N CYS A 435 -44.82 10.51 2.46
CA CYS A 435 -44.93 11.62 1.53
C CYS A 435 -44.65 11.04 0.11
N ARG A 436 -45.70 10.85 -0.70
CA ARG A 436 -45.60 10.40 -2.11
C ARG A 436 -46.18 11.46 -3.03
N GLY A 437 -45.52 11.70 -4.17
CA GLY A 437 -45.95 12.66 -5.21
C GLY A 437 -45.32 14.05 -5.08
N LYS A 438 -45.73 14.99 -5.95
CA LYS A 438 -45.07 16.30 -6.19
C LYS A 438 -44.78 17.16 -4.95
N ALA A 439 -45.52 16.97 -3.86
CA ALA A 439 -45.25 17.67 -2.59
C ALA A 439 -43.94 17.21 -1.93
N CYS A 440 -43.57 15.94 -2.13
CA CYS A 440 -42.33 15.36 -1.63
C CYS A 440 -41.11 15.93 -2.36
N ASP A 441 -41.21 16.10 -3.68
CA ASP A 441 -40.13 16.66 -4.51
C ASP A 441 -39.74 18.07 -4.06
N THR A 442 -40.72 18.88 -3.60
CA THR A 442 -40.46 20.25 -3.15
C THR A 442 -39.80 20.29 -1.77
N ILE A 443 -40.19 19.40 -0.85
CA ILE A 443 -39.63 19.33 0.50
C ILE A 443 -38.21 18.74 0.46
N CYS A 444 -38.00 17.69 -0.35
CA CYS A 444 -36.68 17.12 -0.58
C CYS A 444 -35.77 18.13 -1.29
N ALA A 445 -36.26 18.86 -2.30
CA ALA A 445 -35.47 19.89 -2.96
C ALA A 445 -35.06 21.04 -2.02
N ASP A 446 -35.94 21.47 -1.11
CA ASP A 446 -35.60 22.51 -0.11
C ASP A 446 -34.60 22.00 0.94
N ALA A 447 -34.75 20.75 1.41
CA ALA A 447 -33.82 20.14 2.36
C ALA A 447 -32.43 19.88 1.73
N ILE A 448 -32.39 19.38 0.50
CA ILE A 448 -31.17 19.20 -0.28
C ILE A 448 -30.53 20.56 -0.56
N GLY A 449 -31.31 21.56 -1.01
CA GLY A 449 -30.80 22.91 -1.27
C GLY A 449 -30.18 23.57 -0.02
N LYS A 450 -30.77 23.35 1.16
CA LYS A 450 -30.20 23.82 2.44
C LYS A 450 -28.92 23.09 2.81
N TYR A 451 -28.87 21.77 2.62
CA TYR A 451 -27.65 20.98 2.84
C TYR A 451 -26.52 21.42 1.90
N SER A 452 -26.81 21.61 0.61
CA SER A 452 -25.87 22.12 -0.38
C SER A 452 -25.40 23.56 -0.09
N ALA A 453 -26.18 24.34 0.65
CA ALA A 453 -25.82 25.68 1.12
C ALA A 453 -25.01 25.69 2.44
N GLY A 454 -24.55 24.52 2.92
CA GLY A 454 -23.73 24.40 4.12
C GLY A 454 -24.50 24.35 5.44
N VAL A 455 -25.82 24.16 5.39
CA VAL A 455 -26.61 23.90 6.60
C VAL A 455 -26.38 22.45 7.01
N GLY A 456 -25.79 22.23 8.19
CA GLY A 456 -25.42 20.89 8.67
C GLY A 456 -26.58 19.88 8.61
N LEU A 457 -26.24 18.63 8.31
CA LEU A 457 -27.19 17.53 8.02
C LEU A 457 -28.36 17.43 9.00
N PHE A 458 -28.10 17.57 10.31
CA PHE A 458 -29.15 17.51 11.33
C PHE A 458 -30.21 18.62 11.18
N ALA A 459 -29.80 19.83 10.80
CA ALA A 459 -30.73 20.93 10.58
C ALA A 459 -31.52 20.76 9.26
N ALA A 460 -30.93 20.13 8.24
CA ALA A 460 -31.66 19.75 7.03
C ALA A 460 -32.70 18.65 7.31
N ILE A 461 -32.35 17.64 8.11
CA ILE A 461 -33.28 16.59 8.57
C ILE A 461 -34.38 17.20 9.45
N ASP A 462 -34.06 18.11 10.36
CA ASP A 462 -35.07 18.76 11.20
C ASP A 462 -36.00 19.69 10.41
N ALA A 463 -35.50 20.34 9.35
CA ALA A 463 -36.35 21.08 8.41
C ALA A 463 -37.31 20.14 7.64
N CYS A 464 -36.81 19.00 7.18
CA CYS A 464 -37.65 17.94 6.59
C CYS A 464 -38.69 17.43 7.60
N ARG A 465 -38.32 17.33 8.89
CA ARG A 465 -39.23 16.90 9.96
C ARG A 465 -40.29 17.94 10.31
N ALA A 466 -39.95 19.22 10.20
CA ALA A 466 -40.83 20.35 10.50
C ALA A 466 -41.82 20.67 9.37
N GLY A 467 -41.52 20.30 8.12
CA GLY A 467 -42.40 20.41 6.97
C GLY A 467 -43.59 19.45 7.07
N GLY A 468 -44.64 19.83 7.82
CA GLY A 468 -45.79 18.98 8.10
C GLY A 468 -46.52 18.45 6.87
N CYS A 469 -46.38 17.14 6.59
CA CYS A 469 -47.24 16.37 5.68
C CYS A 469 -48.66 16.11 6.28
N GLN A 470 -49.10 16.85 7.30
CA GLN A 470 -50.47 16.75 7.83
C GLN A 470 -51.40 17.72 7.09
N GLY A 471 -52.05 17.26 6.02
CA GLY A 471 -53.22 17.97 5.48
C GLY A 471 -53.59 17.78 4.00
N LYS A 472 -52.83 17.04 3.19
CA LYS A 472 -53.12 16.94 1.74
C LYS A 472 -53.12 15.52 1.12
N CYS A 473 -53.28 14.49 1.94
CA CYS A 473 -53.59 13.14 1.44
C CYS A 473 -55.08 12.87 1.59
N GLY A 474 -55.89 13.50 0.73
CA GLY A 474 -57.31 13.22 0.58
C GLY A 474 -57.63 12.97 -0.89
N GLY A 475 -57.81 11.70 -1.25
CA GLY A 475 -58.48 11.27 -2.48
C GLY A 475 -57.58 11.01 -3.69
N ALA A 476 -57.22 9.74 -3.89
CA ALA A 476 -57.33 9.01 -5.16
C ALA A 476 -57.28 7.50 -4.85
#